data_AF-A0A6L5FB01-F1
#
_entry.id   AF-A0A6L5FB01-F1
#
_cell.length_a   1.000
_cell.length_b   1.000
_cell.length_c   1.000
_cell.angle_alpha   90.00
_cell.angle_beta   90.00
_cell.angle_gamma   90.00
#
_symmetry.space_group_name_H-M   'P 1'
#
loop_
_entity.id
_entity.type
_entity.pdbx_description
1 polymer ?
#
loop_
_entity_poly.entity_id
_entity_poly.type
_entity_poly.pdbx_seq_one_letter_code
_entity_poly.pdbx_strand_id
1 'polypeptide(L)'
;MASPFEKLVDSSHRYSPVQAILDLPPDALLGVSAADSGSLKTAFGIETIRDLASSPEFAAAVALMRAAQEPGFDGGPTPEWAAIFETAPLPAYQVSDRFRLEFGPVYYRGRLNGTARLLIVGQDPAPNELIAHRIFVGASGQRIQGLLHKLGTDRSYLMFNTFLYSVFGQYDSELAEISGRPPIAGFRERILDKALEDNPIEVIIAVGRAAREAVDWWDPPGAIHRENITHPGSPDSAAVSADWNLALETLGAAFEPDPEMVADLTPYGDGFAESDHEPIPKGDLPFGIPEFLGRGDHVTRDGNDVLVFEAP
;
A
#
# COMPACT_ATOMS: atom_id res chain seq x y z
N MET A 1 -4.87 -8.11 37.91
CA MET A 1 -3.54 -8.48 37.39
C MET A 1 -2.98 -7.25 36.70
N ALA A 2 -1.71 -6.93 36.91
CA ALA A 2 -1.09 -5.79 36.24
C ALA A 2 -1.09 -6.02 34.72
N SER A 3 -1.43 -5.00 33.93
CA SER A 3 -1.44 -5.14 32.47
C SER A 3 -0.02 -5.43 31.94
N PRO A 4 0.14 -6.04 30.75
CA PRO A 4 1.45 -6.24 30.16
C PRO A 4 2.28 -4.95 30.09
N PHE A 5 1.63 -3.80 29.84
CA PHE A 5 2.27 -2.49 29.82
C PHE A 5 2.79 -2.05 31.20
N GLU A 6 2.04 -2.32 32.27
CA GLU A 6 2.44 -2.00 33.65
C GLU A 6 3.66 -2.81 34.12
N LYS A 7 4.05 -3.86 33.38
CA LYS A 7 5.27 -4.63 33.62
C LYS A 7 6.49 -4.05 32.90
N LEU A 8 6.31 -3.06 32.02
CA LEU A 8 7.39 -2.45 31.24
C LEU A 8 7.88 -1.13 31.83
N VAL A 9 7.22 -0.62 32.88
CA VAL A 9 7.57 0.63 33.57
C VAL A 9 7.97 0.35 35.02
N ASP A 10 8.77 1.26 35.59
CA ASP A 10 9.15 1.18 37.00
C ASP A 10 7.92 1.06 37.91
N SER A 11 8.09 0.36 39.03
CA SER A 11 7.02 0.09 39.99
C SER A 11 6.29 1.35 40.49
N SER A 12 6.98 2.50 40.54
CA SER A 12 6.43 3.79 40.93
C SER A 12 5.48 4.43 39.90
N HIS A 13 5.53 3.98 38.64
CA HIS A 13 4.74 4.52 37.52
C HIS A 13 3.69 3.57 36.96
N ARG A 14 3.49 2.39 37.56
CA ARG A 14 2.58 1.34 37.03
C ARG A 14 1.14 1.78 36.81
N TYR A 15 0.65 2.73 37.59
CA TYR A 15 -0.73 3.22 37.48
C TYR A 15 -0.79 4.65 36.92
N SER A 16 0.35 5.17 36.46
CA SER A 16 0.39 6.47 35.79
C SER A 16 -0.25 6.36 34.41
N PRO A 17 -1.01 7.37 33.96
CA PRO A 17 -1.49 7.43 32.58
C PRO A 17 -0.31 7.37 31.59
N VAL A 18 -0.47 6.67 30.46
CA VAL A 18 0.56 6.57 29.40
C VAL A 18 1.11 7.94 29.01
N GLN A 19 0.23 8.94 28.90
CA GLN A 19 0.63 10.29 28.53
C GLN A 19 1.60 10.92 29.53
N ALA A 20 1.42 10.65 30.83
CA ALA A 20 2.33 11.14 31.87
C ALA A 20 3.67 10.40 31.85
N ILE A 21 3.66 9.12 31.47
CA ILE A 21 4.88 8.31 31.34
C ILE A 21 5.75 8.81 30.18
N LEU A 22 5.15 9.22 29.06
CA LEU A 22 5.89 9.72 27.89
C LEU A 22 6.81 10.91 28.22
N ASP A 23 6.43 11.73 29.20
CA ASP A 23 7.17 12.93 29.56
C ASP A 23 8.21 12.69 30.69
N LEU A 24 8.35 11.44 31.15
CA LEU A 24 9.37 11.03 32.13
C LEU A 24 10.70 10.69 31.44
N PRO A 25 11.83 10.72 32.16
CA PRO A 25 13.10 10.24 31.61
C PRO A 25 13.08 8.73 31.31
N PRO A 26 13.97 8.24 30.41
CA PRO A 26 14.03 6.83 30.03
C PRO A 26 14.18 5.82 31.18
N ASP A 27 14.73 6.22 32.33
CA ASP A 27 14.86 5.35 33.52
C ASP A 27 13.54 5.06 34.23
N ALA A 28 12.43 5.69 33.82
CA ALA A 28 11.08 5.25 34.19
C ALA A 28 10.65 3.95 33.48
N LEU A 29 11.38 3.50 32.46
CA LEU A 29 11.20 2.18 31.84
C LEU A 29 11.91 1.10 32.67
N LEU A 30 11.23 -0.03 32.88
CA LEU A 30 11.79 -1.12 33.66
C LEU A 30 13.06 -1.67 32.98
N GLY A 31 14.16 -1.70 33.73
CA GLY A 31 15.44 -2.22 33.26
C GLY A 31 16.40 -1.17 32.68
N VAL A 32 15.97 0.09 32.56
CA VAL A 32 16.84 1.21 32.22
C VAL A 32 17.32 1.88 33.51
N SER A 33 18.63 1.94 33.75
CA SER A 33 19.14 2.64 34.93
C SER A 33 19.26 4.15 34.69
N ALA A 34 19.33 4.94 35.77
CA ALA A 34 19.60 6.37 35.67
C ALA A 34 20.91 6.70 34.93
N ALA A 35 21.92 5.82 35.03
CA ALA A 35 23.17 5.96 34.30
C ALA A 35 23.00 5.72 32.80
N ASP A 36 22.17 4.75 32.40
CA ASP A 36 21.85 4.48 30.99
C ASP A 36 21.02 5.63 30.40
N SER A 37 20.03 6.13 31.14
CA SER A 37 19.25 7.32 30.79
C SER A 37 20.16 8.54 30.57
N GLY A 38 21.12 8.77 31.48
CA GLY A 38 22.15 9.81 31.30
C GLY A 38 23.02 9.59 30.05
N SER A 39 23.29 8.34 29.69
CA SER A 39 24.06 7.99 28.48
C SER A 39 23.25 8.26 27.21
N LEU A 40 21.96 7.94 27.18
CA LEU A 40 21.05 8.26 26.07
C LEU A 40 20.94 9.77 25.85
N LYS A 41 20.80 10.54 26.94
CA LYS A 41 20.83 12.00 26.88
C LYS A 41 22.13 12.53 26.29
N THR A 42 23.28 12.00 26.75
CA THR A 42 24.60 12.46 26.30
C THR A 42 24.88 12.12 24.84
N ALA A 43 24.49 10.92 24.40
CA ALA A 43 24.78 10.42 23.06
C ALA A 43 23.81 10.95 22.00
N PHE A 44 22.51 11.03 22.33
CA PHE A 44 21.44 11.25 21.35
C PHE A 44 20.53 12.45 21.69
N GLY A 45 20.76 13.14 22.81
CA GLY A 45 19.89 14.25 23.24
C GLY A 45 18.52 13.80 23.75
N ILE A 46 18.35 12.51 24.06
CA ILE A 46 17.08 11.93 24.52
C ILE A 46 16.89 12.24 26.00
N GLU A 47 15.95 13.11 26.34
CA GLU A 47 15.65 13.48 27.73
C GLU A 47 14.43 12.76 28.29
N THR A 48 13.48 12.41 27.42
CA THR A 48 12.20 11.79 27.79
C THR A 48 11.96 10.49 27.02
N ILE A 49 11.02 9.67 27.51
CA ILE A 49 10.53 8.48 26.79
C ILE A 49 9.91 8.88 25.44
N ARG A 50 9.27 10.05 25.36
CA ARG A 50 8.77 10.62 24.12
C ARG A 50 9.91 10.88 23.13
N ASP A 51 10.99 11.50 23.57
CA ASP A 51 12.16 11.75 22.71
C ASP A 51 12.74 10.44 22.17
N LEU A 52 12.86 9.42 23.03
CA LEU A 52 13.30 8.08 22.65
C LEU A 52 12.36 7.47 21.60
N ALA A 53 11.05 7.50 21.86
CA ALA A 53 10.06 6.92 20.95
C ALA A 53 10.01 7.62 19.58
N SER A 54 10.40 8.90 19.52
CA SER A 54 10.50 9.67 18.28
C SER A 54 11.90 9.76 17.68
N SER A 55 12.91 9.09 18.27
CA SER A 55 14.29 9.20 17.79
C SER A 55 14.48 8.48 16.44
N PRO A 56 15.39 8.97 15.57
CA PRO A 56 15.69 8.31 14.30
C PRO A 56 16.17 6.85 14.47
N GLU A 57 16.95 6.57 15.52
CA GLU A 57 17.47 5.23 15.81
C GLU A 57 16.35 4.28 16.22
N PHE A 58 15.43 4.73 17.07
CA PHE A 58 14.28 3.91 17.47
C PHE A 58 13.34 3.68 16.28
N ALA A 59 13.09 4.71 15.46
CA ALA A 59 12.34 4.57 14.21
C ALA A 59 12.97 3.55 13.26
N ALA A 60 14.30 3.59 13.08
CA ALA A 60 15.04 2.61 12.28
C ALA A 60 14.94 1.20 12.85
N ALA A 61 15.09 1.03 14.18
CA ALA A 61 14.95 -0.26 14.84
C ALA A 61 13.53 -0.85 14.67
N VAL A 62 12.49 -0.02 14.78
CA VAL A 62 11.10 -0.42 14.52
C VAL A 62 10.91 -0.79 13.06
N ALA A 63 11.47 -0.03 12.11
CA ALA A 63 11.40 -0.34 10.68
C ALA A 63 12.08 -1.69 10.37
N LEU A 64 13.28 -1.94 10.92
CA LEU A 64 13.97 -3.23 10.79
C LEU A 64 13.18 -4.38 11.42
N MET A 65 12.61 -4.16 12.61
CA MET A 65 11.75 -5.16 13.25
C MET A 65 10.52 -5.45 12.38
N ARG A 66 9.87 -4.44 11.81
CA ARG A 66 8.72 -4.60 10.91
C ARG A 66 9.11 -5.28 9.59
N ALA A 67 10.29 -5.01 9.06
CA ALA A 67 10.82 -5.68 7.88
C ALA A 67 11.15 -7.15 8.19
N ALA A 68 11.69 -7.44 9.38
CA ALA A 68 12.01 -8.80 9.82
C ALA A 68 10.77 -9.61 10.22
N GLN A 69 9.73 -8.95 10.72
CA GLN A 69 8.43 -9.56 10.95
C GLN A 69 7.75 -9.65 9.59
N GLU A 70 7.91 -10.79 8.92
CA GLU A 70 6.99 -11.20 7.86
C GLU A 70 5.89 -12.06 8.51
N PRO A 71 4.86 -11.49 9.15
CA PRO A 71 3.88 -12.26 9.90
C PRO A 71 2.98 -13.11 8.99
N GLY A 72 3.22 -13.08 7.67
CA GLY A 72 2.43 -13.77 6.65
C GLY A 72 1.09 -13.07 6.36
N PHE A 73 0.89 -11.84 6.84
CA PHE A 73 -0.27 -11.00 6.59
C PHE A 73 0.10 -9.51 6.64
N ASP A 74 -0.76 -8.65 6.10
CA ASP A 74 -0.63 -7.21 6.21
C ASP A 74 -1.22 -6.70 7.54
N GLY A 75 -0.36 -6.13 8.39
CA GLY A 75 -0.74 -5.55 9.69
C GLY A 75 -1.56 -4.26 9.59
N GLY A 76 -1.70 -3.66 8.41
CA GLY A 76 -2.37 -2.38 8.22
C GLY A 76 -1.40 -1.20 8.18
N PRO A 77 -1.93 0.03 8.03
CA PRO A 77 -1.11 1.22 7.97
C PRO A 77 -0.33 1.45 9.26
N THR A 78 0.89 1.97 9.14
CA THR A 78 1.60 2.55 10.29
C THR A 78 0.83 3.75 10.83
N PRO A 79 1.08 4.22 12.06
CA PRO A 79 0.42 5.41 12.60
C PRO A 79 0.52 6.65 11.68
N GLU A 80 1.66 6.83 11.02
CA GLU A 80 1.90 7.94 10.08
C GLU A 80 1.03 7.82 8.82
N TRP A 81 0.94 6.62 8.25
CA TRP A 81 0.06 6.34 7.11
C TRP A 81 -1.42 6.44 7.50
N ALA A 82 -1.79 5.93 8.67
CA ALA A 82 -3.15 6.00 9.19
C ALA A 82 -3.60 7.45 9.37
N ALA A 83 -2.76 8.30 9.95
CA ALA A 83 -3.05 9.73 10.13
C ALA A 83 -3.30 10.43 8.79
N ILE A 84 -2.59 10.05 7.73
CA ILE A 84 -2.83 10.55 6.38
C ILE A 84 -4.15 10.02 5.83
N PHE A 85 -4.41 8.72 5.89
CA PHE A 85 -5.65 8.12 5.40
C PHE A 85 -6.89 8.68 6.11
N GLU A 86 -6.80 9.03 7.40
CA GLU A 86 -7.87 9.67 8.16
C GLU A 86 -8.27 11.05 7.61
N THR A 87 -7.38 11.74 6.88
CA THR A 87 -7.73 13.01 6.25
C THR A 87 -8.25 12.84 4.81
N ALA A 88 -8.56 11.62 4.38
CA ALA A 88 -9.08 11.39 3.04
C ALA A 88 -10.33 12.26 2.78
N PRO A 89 -10.45 12.85 1.58
CA PRO A 89 -11.51 13.81 1.25
C PRO A 89 -12.81 13.08 0.93
N LEU A 90 -13.31 12.22 1.84
CA LEU A 90 -14.47 11.34 1.58
C LEU A 90 -15.71 12.11 1.09
N PRO A 91 -16.05 13.31 1.63
CA PRO A 91 -17.17 14.10 1.11
C PRO A 91 -16.99 14.56 -0.34
N ALA A 92 -15.76 14.67 -0.85
CA ALA A 92 -15.50 15.09 -2.23
C ALA A 92 -15.97 14.05 -3.26
N TYR A 93 -16.18 12.79 -2.86
CA TYR A 93 -16.71 11.74 -3.72
C TYR A 93 -18.25 11.76 -3.80
N GLN A 94 -18.94 12.47 -2.91
CA GLN A 94 -20.42 12.59 -2.91
C GLN A 94 -20.95 13.53 -4.00
N VAL A 95 -20.07 14.17 -4.77
CA VAL A 95 -20.41 15.11 -5.84
C VAL A 95 -20.98 14.43 -7.08
N SER A 96 -20.89 13.10 -7.18
CA SER A 96 -21.36 12.29 -8.30
C SER A 96 -21.93 10.98 -7.77
N ASP A 97 -22.97 10.47 -8.44
CA ASP A 97 -23.55 9.14 -8.20
C ASP A 97 -22.73 8.01 -8.83
N ARG A 98 -21.63 8.37 -9.51
CA ARG A 98 -20.68 7.44 -10.12
C ARG A 98 -19.81 6.70 -9.09
N PHE A 99 -19.83 7.07 -7.81
CA PHE A 99 -19.06 6.39 -6.77
C PHE A 99 -19.93 5.53 -5.87
N ARG A 100 -19.45 4.32 -5.60
CA ARG A 100 -20.05 3.34 -4.68
C ARG A 100 -19.47 3.53 -3.30
N LEU A 101 -20.16 4.32 -2.47
CA LEU A 101 -19.66 4.80 -1.18
C LEU A 101 -19.97 3.83 -0.03
N GLU A 102 -20.94 2.94 -0.21
CA GLU A 102 -21.55 2.10 0.81
C GLU A 102 -20.59 1.06 1.43
N PHE A 103 -19.54 0.69 0.71
CA PHE A 103 -18.51 -0.24 1.18
C PHE A 103 -17.27 0.47 1.75
N GLY A 104 -17.29 1.81 1.80
CA GLY A 104 -16.16 2.61 2.27
C GLY A 104 -14.99 2.68 1.28
N PRO A 105 -13.98 3.50 1.61
CA PRO A 105 -12.78 3.66 0.78
C PRO A 105 -11.84 2.45 0.92
N VAL A 106 -11.18 2.09 -0.18
CA VAL A 106 -10.09 1.11 -0.20
C VAL A 106 -8.79 1.83 -0.57
N TYR A 107 -7.81 1.79 0.34
CA TYR A 107 -6.66 2.69 0.27
C TYR A 107 -5.50 2.15 -0.54
N TYR A 108 -5.02 0.94 -0.25
CA TYR A 108 -3.73 0.47 -0.78
C TYR A 108 -3.64 -1.06 -0.87
N ARG A 109 -2.54 -1.56 -1.43
CA ARG A 109 -2.02 -2.93 -1.30
C ARG A 109 -0.50 -2.89 -1.32
N GLY A 110 0.18 -3.75 -0.56
CA GLY A 110 1.65 -3.85 -0.56
C GLY A 110 2.30 -3.26 0.69
N ARG A 111 3.48 -2.66 0.54
CA ARG A 111 4.37 -2.32 1.66
C ARG A 111 4.29 -0.85 2.07
N LEU A 112 3.85 -0.59 3.30
CA LEU A 112 3.86 0.73 3.96
C LEU A 112 4.99 0.87 5.00
N ASN A 113 6.00 -0.01 4.94
CA ASN A 113 7.08 -0.11 5.92
C ASN A 113 8.44 0.40 5.39
N GLY A 114 8.46 1.06 4.23
CA GLY A 114 9.67 1.63 3.63
C GLY A 114 10.43 0.68 2.69
N THR A 115 9.90 -0.51 2.40
CA THR A 115 10.58 -1.51 1.57
C THR A 115 10.04 -1.61 0.14
N ALA A 116 9.08 -0.75 -0.26
CA ALA A 116 8.60 -0.76 -1.64
C ALA A 116 9.69 -0.22 -2.59
N ARG A 117 9.76 -0.78 -3.79
CA ARG A 117 10.68 -0.33 -4.85
C ARG A 117 9.93 -0.04 -6.15
N LEU A 118 8.74 -0.60 -6.30
CA LEU A 118 7.76 -0.26 -7.33
C LEU A 118 6.56 0.46 -6.73
N LEU A 119 6.13 1.55 -7.37
CA LEU A 119 4.88 2.25 -7.05
C LEU A 119 3.86 2.03 -8.18
N ILE A 120 2.74 1.38 -7.89
CA ILE A 120 1.71 1.08 -8.89
C ILE A 120 0.49 1.95 -8.63
N VAL A 121 0.00 2.63 -9.67
CA VAL A 121 -1.22 3.42 -9.63
C VAL A 121 -2.28 2.76 -10.48
N GLY A 122 -3.39 2.34 -9.87
CA GLY A 122 -4.57 1.78 -10.52
C GLY A 122 -5.70 2.79 -10.68
N GLN A 123 -6.88 2.33 -11.09
CA GLN A 123 -8.05 3.19 -11.30
C GLN A 123 -8.92 3.29 -10.04
N ASP A 124 -9.57 2.18 -9.66
CA ASP A 124 -10.57 2.10 -8.58
C ASP A 124 -10.71 0.65 -8.08
N PRO A 125 -11.22 0.43 -6.85
CA PRO A 125 -11.44 -0.93 -6.34
C PRO A 125 -12.65 -1.61 -7.01
N ALA A 126 -12.61 -2.94 -7.12
CA ALA A 126 -13.70 -3.78 -7.61
C ALA A 126 -14.28 -4.63 -6.45
N PRO A 127 -15.26 -5.52 -6.70
CA PRO A 127 -15.94 -6.29 -5.64
C PRO A 127 -15.02 -7.04 -4.67
N ASN A 128 -13.96 -7.70 -5.14
CA ASN A 128 -13.05 -8.44 -4.27
C ASN A 128 -12.32 -7.50 -3.30
N GLU A 129 -11.92 -6.33 -3.79
CA GLU A 129 -11.23 -5.29 -3.04
C GLU A 129 -12.11 -4.70 -1.93
N LEU A 130 -13.44 -4.68 -2.13
CA LEU A 130 -14.39 -4.22 -1.12
C LEU A 130 -14.54 -5.17 0.06
N ILE A 131 -14.25 -6.47 -0.13
CA ILE A 131 -14.25 -7.44 0.98
C ILE A 131 -12.85 -7.53 1.61
N ALA A 132 -11.81 -7.60 0.78
CA ALA A 132 -10.43 -7.70 1.27
C ALA A 132 -9.92 -6.40 1.89
N HIS A 133 -10.55 -5.25 1.57
CA HIS A 133 -10.08 -3.91 1.92
C HIS A 133 -8.62 -3.66 1.52
N ARG A 134 -8.22 -4.23 0.39
CA ARG A 134 -6.94 -4.01 -0.29
C ARG A 134 -7.22 -3.93 -1.78
N ILE A 135 -6.57 -3.00 -2.47
CA ILE A 135 -6.79 -2.82 -3.92
C ILE A 135 -6.16 -3.97 -4.71
N PHE A 136 -6.58 -4.19 -5.95
CA PHE A 136 -6.00 -5.22 -6.83
C PHE A 136 -5.92 -6.62 -6.19
N VAL A 137 -7.03 -7.15 -5.68
CA VAL A 137 -7.09 -8.53 -5.18
C VAL A 137 -7.89 -9.48 -6.07
N GLY A 138 -8.63 -8.95 -7.05
CA GLY A 138 -9.32 -9.74 -8.07
C GLY A 138 -8.43 -10.18 -9.24
N ALA A 139 -9.06 -10.53 -10.36
CA ALA A 139 -8.36 -11.03 -11.56
C ALA A 139 -7.31 -10.05 -12.11
N SER A 140 -7.63 -8.74 -12.14
CA SER A 140 -6.68 -7.70 -12.53
C SER A 140 -5.42 -7.69 -11.66
N GLY A 141 -5.61 -7.87 -10.35
CA GLY A 141 -4.52 -7.89 -9.39
C GLY A 141 -3.58 -9.07 -9.54
N GLN A 142 -4.11 -10.23 -9.93
CA GLN A 142 -3.31 -11.44 -10.17
C GLN A 142 -2.49 -11.36 -11.46
N ARG A 143 -3.00 -10.68 -12.50
CA ARG A 143 -2.21 -10.37 -13.71
C ARG A 143 -1.08 -9.40 -13.40
N ILE A 144 -1.37 -8.36 -12.61
CA ILE A 144 -0.33 -7.43 -12.12
C ILE A 144 0.69 -8.20 -11.27
N GLN A 145 0.24 -9.13 -10.43
CA GLN A 145 1.15 -9.96 -9.64
C GLN A 145 2.05 -10.84 -10.53
N GLY A 146 1.52 -11.38 -11.63
CA GLY A 146 2.31 -12.10 -12.62
C GLY A 146 3.37 -11.22 -13.31
N LEU A 147 3.02 -9.97 -13.64
CA LEU A 147 3.99 -8.98 -14.14
C LEU A 147 5.10 -8.72 -13.11
N LEU A 148 4.74 -8.51 -11.84
CA LEU A 148 5.72 -8.29 -10.76
C LEU A 148 6.65 -9.50 -10.59
N HIS A 149 6.11 -10.72 -10.67
CA HIS A 149 6.91 -11.94 -10.63
C HIS A 149 7.90 -11.98 -11.79
N LYS A 150 7.46 -11.65 -13.02
CA LYS A 150 8.36 -11.55 -14.18
C LYS A 150 9.48 -10.52 -14.00
N LEU A 151 9.21 -9.41 -13.31
CA LEU A 151 10.23 -8.42 -12.93
C LEU A 151 11.15 -8.89 -11.80
N GLY A 152 10.86 -10.04 -11.18
CA GLY A 152 11.64 -10.60 -10.09
C GLY A 152 11.31 -10.00 -8.73
N THR A 153 10.03 -9.71 -8.46
CA THR A 153 9.58 -9.34 -7.12
C THR A 153 8.20 -9.93 -6.78
N ASP A 154 8.04 -10.34 -5.53
CA ASP A 154 6.77 -10.80 -4.95
C ASP A 154 6.32 -9.91 -3.78
N ARG A 155 7.10 -8.88 -3.42
CA ARG A 155 6.85 -8.09 -2.21
C ARG A 155 7.25 -6.63 -2.29
N SER A 156 8.19 -6.23 -3.13
CA SER A 156 8.81 -4.89 -3.13
C SER A 156 7.98 -3.86 -3.89
N TYR A 157 6.70 -3.77 -3.56
CA TYR A 157 5.77 -2.86 -4.21
C TYR A 157 4.78 -2.23 -3.24
N LEU A 158 4.27 -1.07 -3.66
CA LEU A 158 3.16 -0.38 -3.03
C LEU A 158 2.18 0.07 -4.11
N MET A 159 0.89 -0.12 -3.87
CA MET A 159 -0.17 0.17 -4.82
C MET A 159 -1.17 1.15 -4.23
N PHE A 160 -1.55 2.15 -5.03
CA PHE A 160 -2.68 3.05 -4.77
C PHE A 160 -3.60 3.11 -6.01
N ASN A 161 -4.83 3.58 -5.84
CA ASN A 161 -5.74 3.84 -6.96
C ASN A 161 -5.93 5.35 -7.19
N THR A 162 -6.32 5.73 -8.41
CA THR A 162 -6.76 7.08 -8.76
C THR A 162 -7.94 7.52 -7.88
N PHE A 163 -8.86 6.59 -7.58
CA PHE A 163 -10.01 6.78 -6.71
C PHE A 163 -10.02 5.77 -5.56
N LEU A 164 -10.42 6.24 -4.37
CA LEU A 164 -10.61 5.38 -3.19
C LEU A 164 -11.86 4.51 -3.25
N TYR A 165 -12.83 4.89 -4.09
CA TYR A 165 -14.14 4.24 -4.18
C TYR A 165 -14.33 3.61 -5.54
N SER A 166 -15.05 2.48 -5.54
CA SER A 166 -15.41 1.78 -6.77
C SER A 166 -16.31 2.65 -7.64
N VAL A 167 -16.07 2.64 -8.94
CA VAL A 167 -16.80 3.45 -9.91
C VAL A 167 -17.99 2.67 -10.51
N PHE A 168 -19.06 3.39 -10.82
CA PHE A 168 -20.15 2.91 -11.66
C PHE A 168 -19.82 3.18 -13.14
N GLY A 169 -19.81 2.14 -13.96
CA GLY A 169 -19.50 2.27 -15.40
C GLY A 169 -17.99 2.38 -15.66
N GLN A 170 -17.64 3.00 -16.80
CA GLN A 170 -16.26 3.14 -17.26
C GLN A 170 -15.72 4.55 -16.98
N TYR A 171 -14.40 4.67 -16.89
CA TYR A 171 -13.74 5.97 -16.79
C TYR A 171 -13.99 6.81 -18.06
N ASP A 172 -14.56 7.99 -17.88
CA ASP A 172 -14.97 8.92 -18.93
C ASP A 172 -14.57 10.37 -18.58
N SER A 173 -15.06 11.35 -19.33
CA SER A 173 -14.73 12.76 -19.11
C SER A 173 -15.24 13.31 -17.77
N GLU A 174 -16.36 12.81 -17.25
CA GLU A 174 -16.89 13.25 -15.96
C GLU A 174 -15.94 12.82 -14.84
N LEU A 175 -15.55 11.53 -14.86
CA LEU A 175 -14.62 11.00 -13.88
C LEU A 175 -13.23 11.62 -14.01
N ALA A 176 -12.77 11.93 -15.23
CA ALA A 176 -11.52 12.66 -15.43
C ALA A 176 -11.56 14.05 -14.80
N GLU A 177 -12.65 14.80 -14.96
CA GLU A 177 -12.83 16.09 -14.31
C GLU A 177 -12.79 15.94 -12.78
N ILE A 178 -13.51 14.97 -12.22
CA ILE A 178 -13.54 14.72 -10.78
C ILE A 178 -12.16 14.32 -10.24
N SER A 179 -11.43 13.46 -10.95
CA SER A 179 -10.06 13.02 -10.60
C SER A 179 -9.08 14.19 -10.47
N GLY A 180 -9.25 15.23 -11.30
CA GLY A 180 -8.44 16.44 -11.29
C GLY A 180 -8.86 17.49 -10.26
N ARG A 181 -9.95 17.29 -9.51
CA ARG A 181 -10.41 18.29 -8.52
C ARG A 181 -9.43 18.35 -7.33
N PRO A 182 -9.13 19.55 -6.80
CA PRO A 182 -8.11 19.73 -5.77
C PRO A 182 -8.22 18.82 -4.54
N PRO A 183 -9.42 18.50 -4.00
CA PRO A 183 -9.51 17.58 -2.87
C PRO A 183 -9.01 16.17 -3.22
N ILE A 184 -9.45 15.60 -4.34
CA ILE A 184 -9.11 14.23 -4.76
C ILE A 184 -7.66 14.17 -5.25
N ALA A 185 -7.29 15.06 -6.17
CA ALA A 185 -5.93 15.14 -6.69
C ALA A 185 -4.91 15.42 -5.58
N GLY A 186 -5.15 16.43 -4.73
CA GLY A 186 -4.23 16.80 -3.67
C GLY A 186 -4.07 15.72 -2.59
N PHE A 187 -5.12 14.95 -2.27
CA PHE A 187 -4.97 13.80 -1.39
C PHE A 187 -4.16 12.68 -2.05
N ARG A 188 -4.43 12.38 -3.33
CA ARG A 188 -3.69 11.37 -4.09
C ARG A 188 -2.21 11.74 -4.20
N GLU A 189 -1.89 12.97 -4.58
CA GLU A 189 -0.51 13.46 -4.67
C GLU A 189 0.18 13.35 -3.31
N ARG A 190 -0.49 13.70 -2.20
CA ARG A 190 0.09 13.57 -0.86
C ARG A 190 0.44 12.13 -0.47
N ILE A 191 -0.37 11.14 -0.85
CA ILE A 191 -0.04 9.72 -0.57
C ILE A 191 1.06 9.21 -1.51
N LEU A 192 1.12 9.68 -2.75
CA LEU A 192 2.19 9.32 -3.69
C LEU A 192 3.53 9.96 -3.28
N ASP A 193 3.53 11.22 -2.88
CA ASP A 193 4.71 11.91 -2.34
C ASP A 193 5.24 11.19 -1.11
N LYS A 194 4.36 10.83 -0.16
CA LYS A 194 4.78 10.03 1.00
C LYS A 194 5.36 8.68 0.61
N ALA A 195 4.82 8.03 -0.41
CA ALA A 195 5.38 6.78 -0.90
C ALA A 195 6.81 6.96 -1.42
N LEU A 196 7.09 8.05 -2.12
CA LEU A 196 8.44 8.39 -2.59
C LEU A 196 9.38 8.80 -1.45
N GLU A 197 8.87 9.48 -0.42
CA GLU A 197 9.66 9.89 0.75
C GLU A 197 10.07 8.70 1.63
N ASP A 198 9.14 7.77 1.84
CA ASP A 198 9.34 6.64 2.75
C ASP A 198 10.12 5.47 2.11
N ASN A 199 10.18 5.39 0.77
CA ASN A 199 10.64 4.20 0.06
C ASN A 199 11.67 4.51 -1.03
N PRO A 200 12.60 3.59 -1.33
CA PRO A 200 13.52 3.70 -2.46
C PRO A 200 12.82 3.31 -3.79
N ILE A 201 11.80 4.06 -4.21
CA ILE A 201 11.07 3.77 -5.45
C ILE A 201 11.96 3.98 -6.68
N GLU A 202 12.06 2.94 -7.50
CA GLU A 202 12.81 2.92 -8.76
C GLU A 202 11.91 3.22 -9.96
N VAL A 203 10.67 2.71 -9.92
CA VAL A 203 9.73 2.78 -11.03
C VAL A 203 8.30 3.05 -10.55
N ILE A 204 7.60 3.90 -11.30
CA ILE A 204 6.16 4.11 -11.19
C ILE A 204 5.45 3.45 -12.37
N ILE A 205 4.44 2.61 -12.10
CA ILE A 205 3.62 1.95 -13.13
C ILE A 205 2.19 2.49 -13.05
N ALA A 206 1.74 3.17 -14.09
CA ALA A 206 0.35 3.59 -14.24
C ALA A 206 -0.46 2.52 -15.00
N VAL A 207 -1.55 2.04 -14.41
CA VAL A 207 -2.38 0.96 -14.95
C VAL A 207 -3.68 1.51 -15.54
N GLY A 208 -3.69 1.69 -16.85
CA GLY A 208 -4.84 2.20 -17.59
C GLY A 208 -4.94 3.73 -17.60
N ARG A 209 -5.96 4.22 -18.31
CA ARG A 209 -6.09 5.64 -18.64
C ARG A 209 -6.22 6.55 -17.41
N ALA A 210 -7.03 6.17 -16.43
CA ALA A 210 -7.25 7.00 -15.25
C ALA A 210 -5.99 7.15 -14.39
N ALA A 211 -5.22 6.07 -14.26
CA ALA A 211 -3.93 6.10 -13.56
C ALA A 211 -2.90 6.93 -14.33
N ARG A 212 -2.84 6.75 -15.66
CA ARG A 212 -1.96 7.53 -16.53
C ARG A 212 -2.20 9.03 -16.38
N GLU A 213 -3.44 9.46 -16.55
CA GLU A 213 -3.80 10.88 -16.42
C GLU A 213 -3.45 11.41 -15.02
N ALA A 214 -3.74 10.64 -13.96
CA ALA A 214 -3.39 11.00 -12.59
C ALA A 214 -1.87 11.15 -12.36
N VAL A 215 -1.05 10.27 -12.94
CA VAL A 215 0.41 10.31 -12.85
C VAL A 215 1.01 11.39 -13.76
N ASP A 216 0.40 11.66 -14.91
CA ASP A 216 0.83 12.72 -15.86
C ASP A 216 0.57 14.12 -15.28
N TRP A 217 -0.47 14.29 -14.44
CA TRP A 217 -0.77 15.55 -13.76
C TRP A 217 0.04 15.77 -12.48
N TRP A 218 0.58 14.70 -11.90
CA TRP A 218 1.43 14.75 -10.73
C TRP A 218 2.87 15.08 -11.12
N ASP A 219 3.47 16.04 -10.41
CA ASP A 219 4.86 16.43 -10.55
C ASP A 219 5.70 15.85 -9.39
N PRO A 220 6.07 14.56 -9.44
CA PRO A 220 6.85 13.94 -8.38
C PRO A 220 8.23 14.59 -8.26
N PRO A 221 8.80 14.65 -7.05
CA PRO A 221 10.18 15.05 -6.87
C PRO A 221 11.14 14.11 -7.59
N GLY A 222 11.98 14.66 -8.46
CA GLY A 222 13.07 13.92 -9.12
C GLY A 222 12.68 13.20 -10.41
N ALA A 223 13.68 12.58 -11.04
CA ALA A 223 13.52 11.85 -12.29
C ALA A 223 13.37 10.34 -12.01
N ILE A 224 12.15 9.91 -11.68
CA ILE A 224 11.79 8.49 -11.50
C ILE A 224 11.28 7.95 -12.83
N HIS A 225 11.68 6.72 -13.19
CA HIS A 225 11.17 6.06 -14.39
C HIS A 225 9.65 5.82 -14.26
N ARG A 226 8.89 6.17 -15.30
CA ARG A 226 7.44 6.00 -15.32
C ARG A 226 7.06 5.21 -16.55
N GLU A 227 6.27 4.18 -16.35
CA GLU A 227 5.73 3.35 -17.43
C GLU A 227 4.21 3.32 -17.34
N ASN A 228 3.55 3.30 -18.49
CA ASN A 228 2.10 3.15 -18.54
C ASN A 228 1.76 1.84 -19.24
N ILE A 229 0.94 1.03 -18.59
CA ILE A 229 0.44 -0.20 -19.17
C ILE A 229 -1.07 -0.15 -19.35
N THR A 230 -1.57 -0.87 -20.34
CA THR A 230 -2.99 -1.02 -20.59
C THR A 230 -3.63 -1.76 -19.41
N HIS A 231 -4.82 -1.31 -18.99
CA HIS A 231 -5.52 -1.94 -17.89
C HIS A 231 -5.76 -3.44 -18.17
N PRO A 232 -5.46 -4.34 -17.21
CA PRO A 232 -5.53 -5.79 -17.43
C PRO A 232 -6.96 -6.28 -17.75
N GLY A 233 -7.98 -5.54 -17.33
CA GLY A 233 -9.40 -5.81 -17.62
C GLY A 233 -9.91 -5.28 -18.96
N SER A 234 -9.05 -4.68 -19.80
CA SER A 234 -9.44 -4.25 -21.15
C SER A 234 -9.89 -5.44 -22.02
N PRO A 235 -10.87 -5.26 -22.94
CA PRO A 235 -11.51 -6.37 -23.65
C PRO A 235 -10.63 -7.07 -24.69
N ASP A 236 -9.64 -6.37 -25.25
CA ASP A 236 -8.73 -6.92 -26.27
C ASP A 236 -7.47 -7.50 -25.59
N SER A 237 -7.54 -8.76 -25.18
CA SER A 237 -6.45 -9.42 -24.45
C SER A 237 -5.14 -9.48 -25.26
N ALA A 238 -5.23 -9.59 -26.59
CA ALA A 238 -4.08 -9.63 -27.48
C ALA A 238 -3.36 -8.28 -27.46
N ALA A 239 -4.10 -7.18 -27.65
CA ALA A 239 -3.54 -5.84 -27.56
C ALA A 239 -2.96 -5.53 -26.17
N VAL A 240 -3.61 -5.97 -25.09
CA VAL A 240 -3.10 -5.82 -23.72
C VAL A 240 -1.77 -6.54 -23.55
N SER A 241 -1.68 -7.82 -23.93
CA SER A 241 -0.43 -8.59 -23.81
C SER A 241 0.71 -8.03 -24.66
N ALA A 242 0.40 -7.51 -25.85
CA ALA A 242 1.39 -6.87 -26.72
C ALA A 242 1.95 -5.57 -26.10
N ASP A 243 1.08 -4.74 -25.52
CA ASP A 243 1.47 -3.54 -24.79
C ASP A 243 2.31 -3.87 -23.54
N TRP A 244 1.92 -4.89 -22.78
CA TRP A 244 2.67 -5.35 -21.62
C TRP A 244 4.03 -5.93 -22.00
N ASN A 245 4.18 -6.56 -23.16
CA ASN A 245 5.48 -7.02 -23.65
C ASN A 245 6.44 -5.87 -23.94
N LEU A 246 5.94 -4.73 -24.45
CA LEU A 246 6.76 -3.53 -24.64
C LEU A 246 7.19 -2.93 -23.29
N ALA A 247 6.25 -2.86 -22.33
CA ALA A 247 6.54 -2.39 -20.98
C ALA A 247 7.49 -3.34 -20.23
N LEU A 248 7.40 -4.65 -20.42
CA LEU A 248 8.26 -5.63 -19.74
C LEU A 248 9.74 -5.40 -20.06
N GLU A 249 10.06 -5.00 -21.29
CA GLU A 249 11.42 -4.65 -21.70
C GLU A 249 11.94 -3.39 -20.98
N THR A 250 11.13 -2.33 -20.95
CA THR A 250 11.51 -1.05 -20.32
C THR A 250 11.60 -1.18 -18.81
N LEU A 251 10.63 -1.85 -18.19
CA LEU A 251 10.58 -2.12 -16.76
C LEU A 251 11.74 -3.02 -16.32
N GLY A 252 12.05 -4.08 -17.08
CA GLY A 252 13.16 -4.98 -16.77
C GLY A 252 14.53 -4.30 -16.82
N ALA A 253 14.66 -3.18 -17.54
CA ALA A 253 15.88 -2.37 -17.55
C ALA A 253 15.91 -1.31 -16.43
N ALA A 254 14.74 -0.93 -15.89
CA ALA A 254 14.60 0.14 -14.92
C ALA A 254 14.44 -0.35 -13.47
N PHE A 255 14.10 -1.62 -13.27
CA PHE A 255 13.89 -2.24 -11.96
C PHE A 255 14.92 -3.35 -11.73
N GLU A 256 15.61 -3.29 -10.60
CA GLU A 256 16.50 -4.37 -10.18
C GLU A 256 15.70 -5.44 -9.40
N PRO A 257 15.78 -6.74 -9.72
CA PRO A 257 15.06 -7.79 -9.00
C PRO A 257 15.32 -7.81 -7.49
N ASP A 258 14.43 -8.43 -6.72
CA ASP A 258 14.70 -8.70 -5.31
C ASP A 258 15.87 -9.70 -5.16
N PRO A 259 16.72 -9.60 -4.13
CA PRO A 259 17.96 -10.38 -4.02
C PRO A 259 17.82 -11.91 -4.12
N GLU A 260 16.64 -12.45 -3.83
CA GLU A 260 16.35 -13.90 -3.85
C GLU A 260 15.54 -14.32 -5.09
N MET A 261 15.21 -13.39 -5.99
CA MET A 261 14.42 -13.63 -7.18
C MET A 261 15.23 -13.35 -8.45
N VAL A 262 14.84 -14.01 -9.54
CA VAL A 262 15.43 -13.81 -10.86
C VAL A 262 14.31 -13.32 -11.78
N ALA A 263 14.53 -12.22 -12.48
CA ALA A 263 13.59 -11.75 -13.49
C ALA A 263 13.42 -12.78 -14.62
N ASP A 264 12.17 -13.02 -15.00
CA ASP A 264 11.79 -13.78 -16.19
C ASP A 264 11.05 -12.86 -17.16
N LEU A 265 11.82 -12.20 -18.03
CA LEU A 265 11.30 -11.29 -19.05
C LEU A 265 10.77 -12.03 -20.28
N THR A 266 10.43 -13.33 -20.18
CA THR A 266 9.79 -14.06 -21.26
C THR A 266 8.47 -13.38 -21.63
N PRO A 267 8.28 -12.95 -22.90
CA PRO A 267 7.07 -12.27 -23.33
C PRO A 267 5.81 -13.11 -23.15
N TYR A 268 4.69 -12.43 -22.89
CA TYR A 268 3.34 -12.99 -22.96
C TYR A 268 2.99 -13.45 -24.38
N GLY A 269 2.08 -14.42 -24.46
CA GLY A 269 1.53 -14.92 -25.73
C GLY A 269 0.44 -14.03 -26.32
N ASP A 270 -0.46 -14.62 -27.12
CA ASP A 270 -1.66 -13.94 -27.64
C ASP A 270 -2.74 -13.88 -26.54
N GLY A 271 -2.53 -12.96 -25.59
CA GLY A 271 -3.26 -12.90 -24.31
C GLY A 271 -2.52 -13.57 -23.15
N PHE A 272 -3.13 -13.50 -21.96
CA PHE A 272 -2.58 -14.05 -20.71
C PHE A 272 -2.94 -15.53 -20.56
N ALA A 273 -1.93 -16.38 -20.36
CA ALA A 273 -2.10 -17.76 -19.96
C ALA A 273 -2.45 -17.87 -18.47
N GLU A 274 -2.90 -19.06 -18.03
CA GLU A 274 -3.13 -19.34 -16.61
C GLU A 274 -1.86 -19.12 -15.78
N SER A 275 -0.68 -19.48 -16.32
CA SER A 275 0.62 -19.26 -15.68
C SER A 275 1.02 -17.78 -15.55
N ASP A 276 0.33 -16.86 -16.23
CA ASP A 276 0.57 -15.42 -16.10
C ASP A 276 -0.24 -14.79 -14.95
N HIS A 277 -1.01 -15.60 -14.22
CA HIS A 277 -1.78 -15.17 -13.06
C HIS A 277 -1.10 -15.68 -11.80
N GLU A 278 -0.66 -14.76 -10.95
CA GLU A 278 -0.09 -15.10 -9.66
C GLU A 278 -1.06 -14.79 -8.53
N PRO A 279 -1.28 -15.72 -7.58
CA PRO A 279 -2.03 -15.44 -6.36
C PRO A 279 -1.49 -14.21 -5.64
N ILE A 280 -2.39 -13.45 -5.01
CA ILE A 280 -1.97 -12.35 -4.16
C ILE A 280 -1.21 -12.91 -2.95
N PRO A 281 0.02 -12.40 -2.65
CA PRO A 281 0.77 -12.85 -1.49
C PRO A 281 -0.02 -12.66 -0.20
N LYS A 282 0.02 -13.64 0.71
CA LYS A 282 -0.69 -13.53 1.99
C LYS A 282 -0.26 -12.30 2.79
N GLY A 283 1.01 -11.90 2.67
CA GLY A 283 1.56 -10.68 3.27
C GLY A 283 0.93 -9.37 2.80
N ASP A 284 0.10 -9.38 1.75
CA ASP A 284 -0.65 -8.21 1.28
C ASP A 284 -2.07 -8.15 1.84
N LEU A 285 -2.53 -9.23 2.46
CA LEU A 285 -3.91 -9.42 2.85
C LEU A 285 -4.06 -9.28 4.37
N PRO A 286 -5.19 -8.74 4.87
CA PRO A 286 -5.42 -8.66 6.31
C PRO A 286 -5.41 -10.02 6.99
N PHE A 287 -5.06 -10.03 8.27
CA PHE A 287 -5.16 -11.23 9.10
C PHE A 287 -6.58 -11.80 9.09
N GLY A 288 -6.70 -13.10 8.79
CA GLY A 288 -7.96 -13.83 8.87
C GLY A 288 -8.86 -13.71 7.64
N ILE A 289 -8.43 -13.03 6.57
CA ILE A 289 -9.17 -13.05 5.30
C ILE A 289 -9.19 -14.50 4.74
N PRO A 290 -10.32 -14.97 4.18
CA PRO A 290 -10.37 -16.26 3.47
C PRO A 290 -9.34 -16.37 2.34
N GLU A 291 -8.71 -17.54 2.19
CA GLU A 291 -7.63 -17.75 1.21
C GLU A 291 -8.07 -17.61 -0.26
N PHE A 292 -9.36 -17.76 -0.56
CA PHE A 292 -9.90 -17.52 -1.90
C PHE A 292 -9.93 -16.03 -2.27
N LEU A 293 -9.93 -15.11 -1.28
CA LEU A 293 -9.82 -13.69 -1.56
C LEU A 293 -8.34 -13.37 -1.85
N GLY A 294 -8.02 -13.22 -3.13
CA GLY A 294 -6.65 -13.13 -3.65
C GLY A 294 -6.26 -14.27 -4.59
N ARG A 295 -7.15 -15.22 -4.85
CA ARG A 295 -7.01 -16.30 -5.84
C ARG A 295 -8.26 -16.35 -6.68
N GLY A 296 -8.20 -16.10 -7.98
CA GLY A 296 -9.41 -16.02 -8.82
C GLY A 296 -10.29 -14.80 -8.56
N ASP A 297 -11.52 -14.84 -9.08
CA ASP A 297 -12.50 -13.77 -8.97
C ASP A 297 -13.79 -14.31 -8.37
N HIS A 298 -13.95 -14.13 -7.05
CA HIS A 298 -14.98 -14.83 -6.26
C HIS A 298 -16.07 -13.92 -5.70
N VAL A 299 -15.96 -12.60 -5.88
CA VAL A 299 -16.95 -11.64 -5.42
C VAL A 299 -17.56 -10.97 -6.63
N THR A 300 -18.89 -11.02 -6.70
CA THR A 300 -19.67 -10.33 -7.72
C THR A 300 -20.64 -9.38 -7.06
N ARG A 301 -21.28 -8.52 -7.86
CA ARG A 301 -22.33 -7.63 -7.41
C ARG A 301 -23.70 -8.21 -7.74
N ASP A 302 -24.63 -8.09 -6.80
CA ASP A 302 -26.07 -8.22 -7.05
C ASP A 302 -26.72 -6.83 -6.88
N GLY A 303 -26.84 -6.09 -7.98
CA GLY A 303 -27.20 -4.68 -7.91
C GLY A 303 -26.04 -3.79 -7.45
N ASN A 304 -26.35 -2.72 -6.72
CA ASN A 304 -25.36 -1.71 -6.36
C ASN A 304 -24.72 -1.95 -4.98
N ASP A 305 -25.53 -2.32 -4.01
CA ASP A 305 -25.23 -2.34 -2.58
C ASP A 305 -25.14 -3.75 -1.99
N VAL A 306 -25.21 -4.79 -2.83
CA VAL A 306 -25.04 -6.19 -2.42
C VAL A 306 -23.85 -6.82 -3.11
N LEU A 307 -22.98 -7.45 -2.32
CA LEU A 307 -21.90 -8.30 -2.78
C LEU A 307 -22.28 -9.76 -2.54
N VAL A 308 -22.09 -10.59 -3.57
CA VAL A 308 -22.28 -12.04 -3.52
C VAL A 308 -20.93 -12.69 -3.67
N PHE A 309 -20.58 -13.58 -2.74
CA PHE A 309 -19.36 -14.36 -2.82
C PHE A 309 -19.68 -15.86 -2.89
N GLU A 310 -18.95 -16.55 -3.76
CA GLU A 310 -19.00 -18.01 -3.87
C GLU A 310 -17.66 -18.56 -3.40
N ALA A 311 -17.67 -19.23 -2.24
CA ALA A 311 -16.50 -19.97 -1.79
C ALA A 311 -16.28 -21.17 -2.74
N PRO A 312 -15.03 -21.44 -3.14
CA PRO A 312 -14.70 -22.57 -4.01
C PRO A 312 -14.97 -23.94 -3.36
#